data_AF-A0A699VCU6-F1
#
_entry.id   AF-A0A699VCU6-F1
#
_cell.length_a   1.000
_cell.length_b   1.000
_cell.length_c   1.000
_cell.angle_alpha   90.00
_cell.angle_beta   90.00
_cell.angle_gamma   90.00
#
_symmetry.space_group_name_H-M   'P 1'
#
loop_
_entity.id
_entity.type
_entity.pdbx_description
1 polymer ?
#
loop_
_entity_poly.entity_id
_entity_poly.type
_entity_poly.pdbx_seq_one_letter_code
_entity_poly.pdbx_strand_id
1 'polypeptide(L)'
;MTHLLEKETPFVFSKDCTDAFETLKKKLTEAPILVVPDWNLPFELMCDAIDFAIGAVLGQRKTKHFQPIHYARKTMTEAQIHYTTTEKEMLFVVYAFEKFRPYLVLSKS
;
A
#
# COMPACT_ATOMS: atom_id res chain seq x y z
N MET A 1 -1.87 14.80 -5.02
CA MET A 1 -0.43 14.44 -4.88
C MET A 1 0.04 13.57 -6.06
N THR A 2 -0.23 14.02 -7.29
CA THR A 2 0.33 13.48 -8.57
C THR A 2 0.35 14.57 -9.64
N HIS A 3 0.23 15.85 -9.26
CA HIS A 3 0.04 16.97 -10.19
C HIS A 3 1.20 17.13 -11.18
N LEU A 4 2.40 16.68 -10.81
CA LEU A 4 3.57 16.67 -11.70
C LEU A 4 3.40 15.80 -12.96
N LEU A 5 2.46 14.86 -12.95
CA LEU A 5 2.23 13.92 -14.05
C LEU A 5 0.92 14.21 -14.80
N GLU A 6 0.21 15.30 -14.44
CA GLU A 6 -1.01 15.69 -15.11
C GLU A 6 -0.72 16.20 -16.52
N LYS A 7 -1.60 15.86 -17.47
CA LYS A 7 -1.47 16.28 -18.86
C LYS A 7 -1.59 17.80 -18.93
N GLU A 8 -0.75 18.44 -19.74
CA GLU A 8 -0.70 19.90 -19.94
C GLU A 8 -0.23 20.71 -18.71
N THR A 9 0.26 20.03 -17.67
CA THR A 9 0.90 20.68 -16.51
C THR A 9 2.43 20.69 -16.68
N PRO A 10 3.12 21.84 -16.54
CA PRO A 10 4.57 21.88 -16.55
C PRO A 10 5.17 21.04 -15.41
N PHE A 11 6.14 20.19 -15.72
CA PHE A 11 6.88 19.43 -14.72
C PHE A 11 7.82 20.36 -13.94
N VAL A 12 7.34 20.91 -12.82
CA VAL A 12 8.13 21.77 -11.93
C VAL A 12 8.44 21.00 -10.65
N PHE A 13 9.66 20.46 -10.57
CA PHE A 13 10.13 19.77 -9.37
C PHE A 13 10.53 20.80 -8.31
N SER A 14 9.58 21.22 -7.49
CA SER A 14 9.77 22.27 -6.49
C SER A 14 10.62 21.81 -5.30
N LYS A 15 10.95 22.76 -4.42
CA LYS A 15 11.60 22.45 -3.14
C LYS A 15 10.76 21.50 -2.30
N ASP A 16 9.45 21.71 -2.23
CA ASP A 16 8.52 20.82 -1.51
C ASP A 16 8.57 19.38 -2.06
N CYS A 17 8.68 19.22 -3.39
CA CYS A 17 8.85 17.91 -4.02
C CYS A 17 10.17 17.25 -3.61
N THR A 18 11.24 18.04 -3.53
CA THR A 18 12.56 17.57 -3.11
C THR A 18 12.54 17.13 -1.64
N ASP A 19 11.96 17.95 -0.76
CA ASP A 19 11.86 17.66 0.67
C ASP A 19 10.99 16.41 0.93
N ALA A 20 9.87 16.28 0.21
CA ALA A 20 9.03 15.09 0.27
C ALA A 20 9.76 13.83 -0.23
N PHE A 21 10.52 13.93 -1.33
CA PHE A 21 11.27 12.82 -1.88
C PHE A 21 12.40 12.34 -0.97
N GLU A 22 13.17 13.26 -0.39
CA GLU A 22 14.24 12.91 0.55
C GLU A 22 13.68 12.36 1.87
N THR A 23 12.55 12.91 2.35
CA THR A 23 11.83 12.33 3.50
C THR A 23 11.42 10.89 3.22
N LEU A 24 10.86 10.62 2.05
CA LEU A 24 10.45 9.27 1.67
C LEU A 24 11.65 8.31 1.60
N LYS A 25 12.76 8.72 0.98
CA LYS A 25 14.00 7.92 0.93
C LYS A 25 14.48 7.56 2.33
N LYS A 26 14.57 8.54 3.23
CA LYS A 26 15.00 8.32 4.62
C LYS A 26 14.09 7.33 5.34
N LYS A 27 12.76 7.51 5.23
CA LYS A 27 11.79 6.61 5.85
C LYS A 27 11.87 5.18 5.29
N LEU A 28 12.12 5.03 4.00
CA LEU A 28 12.31 3.71 3.38
C LEU A 28 13.59 3.01 3.84
N THR A 29 14.66 3.75 4.17
CA THR A 29 15.91 3.18 4.70
C THR A 29 15.86 2.84 6.19
N GLU A 30 14.95 3.45 6.95
CA GLU A 30 14.83 3.28 8.41
C GLU A 30 13.74 2.27 8.82
N ALA A 31 12.73 2.04 7.99
CA ALA A 31 11.65 1.11 8.29
C ALA A 31 12.18 -0.34 8.38
N PRO A 32 11.73 -1.15 9.36
CA PRO A 32 12.14 -2.54 9.46
C PRO A 32 11.83 -3.24 8.14
N ILE A 33 12.94 -3.65 7.54
CA ILE A 33 13.15 -4.21 6.21
C ILE A 33 12.04 -5.22 5.92
N LEU A 34 11.38 -5.04 4.77
CA LEU A 34 10.47 -6.04 4.21
C LEU A 34 11.12 -7.42 4.35
N VAL A 35 10.46 -8.32 5.07
CA VAL A 35 11.00 -9.67 5.28
C VAL A 35 10.65 -10.56 4.10
N VAL A 36 11.52 -11.53 3.82
CA VAL A 36 11.20 -12.59 2.87
C VAL A 36 10.05 -13.42 3.44
N PRO A 37 9.02 -13.76 2.64
CA PRO A 37 7.92 -14.60 3.11
C PRO A 37 8.41 -15.99 3.52
N ASP A 38 7.93 -16.47 4.68
CA ASP A 38 8.06 -17.86 5.10
C ASP A 38 6.80 -18.62 4.68
N TRP A 39 6.89 -19.43 3.63
CA TRP A 39 5.74 -20.16 3.09
C TRP A 39 5.11 -21.19 4.04
N ASN A 40 5.69 -21.43 5.22
CA ASN A 40 5.11 -22.29 6.25
C ASN A 40 4.25 -21.52 7.28
N LEU A 41 4.25 -20.18 7.22
CA LEU A 41 3.46 -19.33 8.10
C LEU A 41 2.24 -18.76 7.36
N PRO A 42 1.09 -18.60 8.06
CA PRO A 42 -0.07 -17.96 7.46
C PRO A 42 0.23 -16.49 7.17
N PHE A 43 -0.25 -16.02 6.01
CA PHE A 43 -0.23 -14.61 5.67
C PHE A 43 -1.31 -13.85 6.46
N GLU A 44 -0.95 -12.67 6.96
CA GLU A 44 -1.85 -11.70 7.55
C GLU A 44 -1.90 -10.46 6.66
N LEU A 45 -3.11 -9.96 6.42
CA LEU A 45 -3.36 -8.76 5.64
C LEU A 45 -3.93 -7.68 6.57
N MET A 46 -3.19 -6.59 6.74
CA MET A 46 -3.58 -5.44 7.59
C MET A 46 -3.79 -4.22 6.73
N CYS A 47 -4.94 -3.57 6.88
CA CYS A 47 -5.35 -2.56 5.93
C CYS A 47 -5.98 -1.37 6.62
N ASP A 48 -5.77 -0.22 6.01
CA ASP A 48 -6.19 1.07 6.53
C ASP A 48 -6.67 1.94 5.38
N ALA A 49 -7.64 2.79 5.65
CA ALA A 49 -8.17 3.71 4.66
C ALA A 49 -8.20 5.12 5.26
N ILE A 50 -7.75 6.07 4.46
CA ILE A 50 -7.99 7.49 4.68
C ILE A 50 -9.00 7.97 3.64
N ASP A 51 -9.57 9.17 3.83
CA ASP A 51 -10.70 9.67 3.03
C ASP A 51 -10.54 9.53 1.50
N PHE A 52 -9.30 9.63 1.01
CA PHE A 52 -8.99 9.60 -0.43
C PHE A 52 -8.08 8.43 -0.87
N ALA A 53 -7.68 7.52 0.02
CA ALA A 53 -6.77 6.45 -0.34
C ALA A 53 -6.92 5.22 0.56
N ILE A 54 -6.68 4.04 -0.03
CA ILE A 54 -6.57 2.77 0.70
C ILE A 54 -5.11 2.34 0.77
N GLY A 55 -4.71 1.81 1.92
CA GLY A 55 -3.43 1.19 2.20
C GLY A 55 -3.62 -0.25 2.66
N ALA A 56 -2.69 -1.11 2.27
CA ALA A 56 -2.68 -2.51 2.64
C ALA A 56 -1.25 -2.97 2.90
N VAL A 57 -1.09 -3.85 3.89
CA VAL A 57 0.18 -4.44 4.30
C VAL A 57 -0.02 -5.93 4.38
N LEU A 58 0.71 -6.66 3.53
CA LEU A 58 0.86 -8.10 3.66
C LEU A 58 2.04 -8.37 4.59
N GLY A 59 1.85 -9.25 5.56
CA GLY A 59 2.90 -9.69 6.47
C GLY A 59 2.61 -11.05 7.06
N GLN A 60 3.46 -11.46 8.00
CA GLN A 60 3.33 -12.71 8.75
C GLN A 60 3.63 -12.47 10.21
N ARG A 61 2.98 -13.23 11.10
CA ARG A 61 3.24 -13.13 12.53
C ARG A 61 4.27 -14.17 12.95
N LYS A 62 5.46 -13.70 13.33
CA LYS A 62 6.54 -14.54 13.85
C LYS A 62 6.79 -14.19 15.31
N THR A 63 6.65 -15.18 16.19
CA THR A 63 6.90 -15.01 17.63
C THR A 63 6.14 -13.80 18.22
N LYS A 64 4.86 -13.67 17.84
CA LYS A 64 3.91 -12.57 18.19
C LYS A 64 4.16 -11.22 17.51
N HIS A 65 5.26 -11.04 16.79
CA HIS A 65 5.58 -9.80 16.08
C HIS A 65 5.09 -9.88 14.63
N PHE A 66 4.38 -8.85 14.18
CA PHE A 66 4.00 -8.74 12.78
C PHE A 66 5.21 -8.29 11.96
N GLN A 67 5.57 -9.07 10.94
CA GLN A 67 6.68 -8.81 10.04
C GLN A 67 6.13 -8.48 8.66
N PRO A 68 6.26 -7.22 8.19
CA PRO A 68 5.74 -6.81 6.90
C PRO A 68 6.56 -7.41 5.75
N ILE A 69 5.89 -7.91 4.73
CA ILE A 69 6.45 -8.51 3.51
C ILE A 69 6.25 -7.59 2.32
N HIS A 70 5.08 -6.93 2.23
CA HIS A 70 4.78 -6.04 1.12
C HIS A 70 3.77 -4.97 1.51
N TYR A 71 4.08 -3.70 1.19
CA TYR A 71 3.16 -2.57 1.32
C TYR A 71 2.51 -2.25 -0.03
N ALA A 72 1.22 -1.95 -0.04
CA ALA A 72 0.52 -1.48 -1.23
C ALA A 72 -0.40 -0.33 -0.85
N ARG A 73 -0.47 0.70 -1.69
CA ARG A 73 -1.39 1.83 -1.51
C ARG A 73 -2.01 2.24 -2.83
N LYS A 74 -3.27 2.63 -2.82
CA LYS A 74 -3.99 3.16 -3.98
C LYS A 74 -4.77 4.40 -3.57
N THR A 75 -4.57 5.49 -4.31
CA THR A 75 -5.45 6.64 -4.27
C THR A 75 -6.77 6.27 -4.93
N MET A 76 -7.89 6.60 -4.30
CA MET A 76 -9.22 6.37 -4.84
C MET A 76 -9.47 7.32 -6.03
N THR A 77 -10.25 6.86 -7.00
CA THR A 77 -10.78 7.75 -8.05
C THR A 77 -11.84 8.69 -7.46
N GLU A 78 -12.18 9.76 -8.19
CA GLU A 78 -13.24 10.69 -7.77
C GLU A 78 -14.56 9.99 -7.45
N ALA A 79 -14.97 9.01 -8.25
CA ALA A 79 -16.15 8.22 -7.98
C ALA A 79 -16.00 7.37 -6.69
N GLN A 80 -14.83 6.78 -6.46
CA GLN A 80 -14.56 5.90 -5.31
C GLN A 80 -14.47 6.65 -3.98
N ILE A 81 -14.07 7.93 -4.00
CA ILE A 81 -14.03 8.77 -2.80
C ILE A 81 -15.44 8.92 -2.19
N HIS A 82 -16.47 8.93 -3.03
CA HIS A 82 -17.87 9.08 -2.63
C HIS A 82 -18.57 7.75 -2.27
N TYR A 83 -17.85 6.62 -2.29
CA TYR A 83 -18.40 5.33 -1.87
C TYR A 83 -18.75 5.33 -0.38
N THR A 84 -19.78 4.54 -0.04
CA THR A 84 -20.13 4.23 1.35
C THR A 84 -19.00 3.46 2.04
N THR A 85 -19.00 3.42 3.36
CA THR A 85 -17.98 2.68 4.14
C THR A 85 -17.88 1.23 3.72
N THR A 86 -19.01 0.53 3.55
CA THR A 86 -19.04 -0.88 3.12
C THR A 86 -18.48 -1.07 1.71
N GLU A 87 -18.76 -0.17 0.78
CA GLU A 87 -18.19 -0.22 -0.57
C GLU A 87 -16.68 0.03 -0.57
N LYS A 88 -16.19 0.94 0.30
CA LYS A 88 -14.75 1.18 0.50
C LYS A 88 -14.05 -0.04 1.09
N GLU A 89 -14.68 -0.74 2.05
CA GLU A 89 -14.19 -2.01 2.60
C GLU A 89 -14.10 -3.09 1.51
N MET A 90 -15.13 -3.22 0.66
CA MET A 90 -15.12 -4.18 -0.45
C MET A 90 -14.06 -3.83 -1.50
N LEU A 91 -13.94 -2.55 -1.87
CA LEU A 91 -12.90 -2.06 -2.76
C LEU A 91 -11.50 -2.39 -2.22
N PHE A 92 -11.32 -2.26 -0.91
CA PHE A 92 -10.11 -2.65 -0.23
C PHE A 92 -9.83 -4.17 -0.40
N VAL A 93 -10.81 -5.04 -0.15
CA VAL A 93 -10.64 -6.50 -0.31
C VAL A 93 -10.22 -6.85 -1.74
N VAL A 94 -10.95 -6.32 -2.73
CA VAL A 94 -10.63 -6.54 -4.16
C VAL A 94 -9.20 -6.07 -4.47
N TYR A 95 -8.84 -4.86 -4.06
CA TYR A 95 -7.51 -4.29 -4.29
C TYR A 95 -6.39 -5.14 -3.67
N ALA A 96 -6.57 -5.63 -2.45
CA ALA A 96 -5.57 -6.44 -1.78
C ALA A 96 -5.39 -7.81 -2.45
N PHE A 97 -6.48 -8.48 -2.85
CA PHE A 97 -6.37 -9.74 -3.57
C PHE A 97 -5.74 -9.55 -4.96
N GLU A 98 -6.02 -8.45 -5.66
CA GLU A 98 -5.34 -8.13 -6.92
C GLU A 98 -3.84 -7.90 -6.72
N LYS A 99 -3.45 -7.14 -5.68
CA LYS A 99 -2.04 -6.81 -5.43
C LYS A 99 -1.24 -7.95 -4.84
N PHE A 100 -1.83 -8.74 -3.95
CA PHE A 100 -1.14 -9.82 -3.24
C PHE A 100 -1.50 -11.20 -3.77
N ARG A 101 -2.12 -11.30 -4.95
CA ARG A 101 -2.48 -12.57 -5.60
C ARG A 101 -1.36 -13.62 -5.58
N PRO A 102 -0.09 -13.29 -5.89
CA PRO A 102 0.99 -14.27 -5.86
C PRO A 102 1.25 -14.89 -4.48
N TYR A 103 0.87 -14.19 -3.41
CA TYR A 103 1.04 -14.66 -2.03
C TYR A 103 -0.22 -15.31 -1.47
N LEU A 104 -1.40 -14.81 -1.80
CA LEU A 104 -2.66 -15.26 -1.20
C LEU A 104 -3.36 -16.39 -1.96
N VAL A 105 -3.15 -16.47 -3.28
CA VAL A 105 -3.86 -17.44 -4.14
C VAL A 105 -2.92 -18.54 -4.64
N LEU A 106 -1.62 -18.23 -4.78
CA LEU A 106 -0.61 -19.17 -5.25
C LEU A 106 0.21 -19.80 -4.09
N SER A 107 -0.07 -19.45 -2.84
CA SER A 107 0.53 -20.13 -1.68
C SER A 107 -0.09 -21.51 -1.51
N LYS A 108 0.52 -22.50 -2.19
CA LYS A 108 0.36 -23.96 -2.02
C LYS A 108 -1.07 -24.48 -1.79
N SER A 109 -1.62 -25.14 -2.81
CA SER A 109 -2.33 -26.41 -2.60
C SER A 109 -1.36 -27.51 -2.21
#